data_AF-A0A940DT10-F1
#
_entry.id   AF-A0A940DT10-F1
#
_cell.length_a   1.000
_cell.length_b   1.000
_cell.length_c   1.000
_cell.angle_alpha   90.00
_cell.angle_beta   90.00
_cell.angle_gamma   90.00
#
_symmetry.space_group_name_H-M   'P 1'
#
loop_
_entity.id
_entity.type
_entity.pdbx_description
1 polymer ?
#
loop_
_entity_poly.entity_id
_entity_poly.type
_entity_poly.pdbx_seq_one_letter_code
_entity_poly.pdbx_strand_id
1 'polypeptide(L)' 'MRITLITTGKTTFDYIREGMSIYEKRIGRYLNFSRTEVPALQSTSSLSHEEVKRREG' A
#
# COMPACT_ATOMS: atom_id res chain seq x y z
N MET A 1 11.69 0.46 -17.02
CA MET A 1 10.68 -0.44 -16.42
C MET A 1 9.85 0.34 -15.41
N ARG A 2 8.55 0.05 -15.29
CA ARG A 2 7.64 0.73 -14.34
C ARG A 2 7.19 -0.27 -13.29
N ILE A 3 7.44 0.02 -12.01
CA ILE A 3 7.05 -0.82 -10.88
C ILE A 3 6.01 -0.06 -10.06
N THR A 4 4.90 -0.73 -9.74
CA THR A 4 3.86 -0.18 -8.87
C THR A 4 3.67 -1.10 -7.68
N LEU A 5 3.89 -0.58 -6.47
CA LEU A 5 3.60 -1.27 -5.23
C LEU A 5 2.17 -0.90 -4.80
N ILE A 6 1.30 -1.89 -4.75
CA ILE A 6 -0.08 -1.72 -4.29
C ILE A 6 -0.17 -2.31 -2.89
N THR A 7 -0.60 -1.51 -1.91
CA THR A 7 -0.73 -1.93 -0.51
C THR A 7 -2.15 -1.67 -0.02
N THR A 8 -2.71 -2.59 0.75
CA THR A 8 -4.01 -2.42 1.40
C THR A 8 -3.82 -1.94 2.84
N GLY A 9 -4.64 -0.98 3.27
CA GLY A 9 -4.61 -0.44 4.63
C GLY A 9 -3.68 0.77 4.83
N LYS A 10 -3.65 1.29 6.06
CA LYS A 10 -2.85 2.45 6.44
C LYS A 10 -1.58 2.00 7.17
N THR A 11 -0.43 2.53 6.76
CA THR A 11 0.79 2.42 7.57
C THR A 11 0.61 3.29 8.82
N THR A 12 0.61 2.68 10.00
CA THR A 12 0.27 3.32 11.28
C THR A 12 1.46 3.91 12.01
N PHE A 13 2.69 3.48 11.69
CA PHE A 13 3.90 3.91 12.39
C PHE A 13 4.68 4.93 11.56
N ASP A 14 4.93 6.10 12.15
CA ASP A 14 5.63 7.20 11.47
C ASP A 14 7.05 6.81 11.05
N TYR A 15 7.80 6.09 11.89
CA TYR A 15 9.16 5.64 11.56
C TYR A 15 9.20 4.69 10.35
N ILE A 16 8.14 3.89 10.14
CA ILE A 16 8.02 3.03 8.95
C ILE A 16 7.76 3.89 7.72
N ARG A 17 6.88 4.90 7.84
CA ARG A 17 6.58 5.84 6.75
C ARG A 17 7.81 6.60 6.29
N GLU A 18 8.62 7.07 7.24
CA GLU A 18 9.89 7.74 6.98
C GLU A 18 10.89 6.81 6.31
N GLY A 19 11.08 5.60 6.86
CA GLY A 19 11.93 4.57 6.27
C GLY A 19 11.54 4.28 4.82
N MET A 20 10.26 4.03 4.56
CA MET A 20 9.75 3.78 3.21
C MET A 20 10.02 4.95 2.26
N SER A 21 9.81 6.20 2.69
CA SER A 21 10.09 7.37 1.84
C SER A 21 11.57 7.47 1.44
N ILE A 22 12.49 7.09 2.33
CA ILE A 22 13.93 7.05 2.03
C ILE A 22 14.22 6.02 0.93
N TYR A 23 13.63 4.84 1.02
CA TYR A 23 13.82 3.79 0.01
C TYR A 23 13.16 4.16 -1.32
N GLU A 24 11.96 4.73 -1.32
CA GLU A 24 11.27 5.21 -2.51
C GLU A 24 12.10 6.24 -3.29
N LYS A 25 12.68 7.22 -2.58
CA LYS A 25 13.59 8.20 -3.19
C LYS A 25 14.82 7.57 -3.80
N ARG A 26 15.36 6.51 -3.20
CA ARG A 26 16.53 5.80 -3.72
C ARG A 26 16.17 4.99 -4.97
N ILE A 27 15.05 4.26 -4.94
CA ILE A 27 14.58 3.44 -6.07
C ILE A 27 14.20 4.32 -7.27
N GLY A 28 13.56 5.47 -7.01
CA GLY A 28 13.16 6.44 -8.03
C GLY A 28 14.31 6.97 -8.90
N ARG A 29 15.56 6.86 -8.45
CA ARG A 29 16.75 7.21 -9.24
C ARG A 29 17.05 6.21 -10.36
N TYR A 30 16.58 4.98 -10.23
CA TYR A 30 16.90 3.89 -11.16
C TYR A 30 15.71 3.48 -12.02
N LEU A 31 14.48 3.70 -11.55
CA LEU A 31 13.27 3.33 -12.26
C LEU A 31 12.04 4.10 -11.75
N ASN A 32 11.01 4.14 -12.59
CA ASN A 32 9.71 4.72 -12.23
C ASN A 32 9.01 3.80 -11.23
N PHE A 33 9.18 4.09 -9.95
CA PHE A 33 8.52 3.43 -8.83
C PHE A 33 7.36 4.28 -8.32
N SER A 34 6.19 3.66 -8.15
CA SER A 34 5.01 4.28 -7.57
C SER A 34 4.43 3.41 -6.47
N ARG A 35 3.98 4.02 -5.37
CA ARG A 35 3.22 3.35 -4.31
C ARG A 35 1.77 3.82 -4.36
N THR A 36 0.82 2.88 -4.38
CA THR A 36 -0.61 3.16 -4.30
C THR A 36 -1.18 2.47 -3.06
N GLU A 37 -1.68 3.27 -2.13
CA GLU A 37 -2.35 2.78 -0.92
C GLU A 37 -3.85 2.68 -1.22
N VAL A 38 -4.37 1.45 -1.23
CA VAL A 38 -5.81 1.19 -1.30
C VAL A 38 -6.34 1.23 0.14
N PRO A 39 -7.23 2.17 0.48
CA PRO A 39 -7.78 2.26 1.83
C PRO A 39 -8.53 0.96 2.15
N ALA A 40 -8.14 0.30 3.25
CA ALA A 40 -8.89 -0.84 3.76
C ALA A 40 -10.35 -0.41 4.00
N LEU A 41 -11.28 -1.24 3.55
CA LEU A 41 -12.72 -1.00 3.69
C LEU A 41 -13.04 -0.70 5.16
N GLN A 42 -13.50 0.52 5.44
CA GLN A 42 -14.12 0.83 6.71
C GLN A 42 -15.41 0.00 6.76
N SER A 43 -15.52 -0.89 7.76
CA SER A 43 -16.64 -1.83 7.98
C SER A 43 -16.46 -3.28 7.47
N THR A 44 -15.28 -3.88 7.66
CA THR A 44 -15.05 -5.33 7.49
C THR A 44 -15.47 -6.20 8.67
N SER A 45 -15.90 -5.62 9.80
CA SER A 45 -16.37 -6.37 10.98
C SER A 45 -17.59 -7.27 10.71
N SER A 46 -18.31 -7.02 9.62
CA SER A 46 -19.49 -7.79 9.19
C SER A 46 -19.27 -8.60 7.91
N LEU A 47 -18.05 -8.56 7.33
CA LEU A 47 -17.75 -9.13 6.02
C LEU A 47 -16.80 -10.33 6.17
N SER A 48 -17.11 -11.43 5.47
CA SER A 48 -16.22 -12.59 5.44
C SER A 48 -14.91 -12.25 4.73
N HIS A 49 -13.82 -12.97 5.05
CA HIS A 49 -12.52 -12.79 4.41
C HIS A 49 -12.58 -12.85 2.86
N GLU A 50 -13.49 -13.67 2.31
CA GLU A 50 -13.71 -13.76 0.86
C GLU A 50 -14.42 -12.54 0.27
N GLU A 51 -15.35 -11.94 1.02
CA GLU A 51 -16.05 -10.71 0.63
C GLU A 51 -15.08 -9.51 0.59
N VAL A 52 -14.14 -9.47 1.53
CA VAL A 52 -13.08 -8.46 1.58
C VAL A 52 -12.16 -8.62 0.38
N LYS A 53 -11.69 -9.84 0.12
CA LYS A 53 -10.79 -10.15 -0.99
C LYS A 53 -11.39 -9.76 -2.35
N ARG A 54 -12.67 -10.10 -2.59
CA ARG A 54 -13.40 -9.76 -3.83
C ARG A 54 -13.64 -8.25 -4.02
N ARG A 55 -13.67 -7.46 -2.94
CA ARG A 55 -13.79 -5.99 -3.04
C ARG A 55 -12.44 -5.30 -3.19
N GLU A 56 -11.37 -5.92 -2.70
CA GLU A 56 -9.99 -5.46 -2.92
C GLU A 56 -9.49 -5.78 -4.33
N GLY A 57 -10.00 -6.85 -4.98
CA GLY A 57 -9.71 -7.21 -6.37
C GLY A 57 -10.39 -8.48 -6.85
#